data_AF-A0A8E0WTU9-F1
#
_entry.id   AF-A0A8E0WTU9-F1
#
_cell.length_a   1.000
_cell.length_b   1.000
_cell.length_c   1.000
_cell.angle_alpha   90.00
_cell.angle_beta   90.00
_cell.angle_gamma   90.00
#
_symmetry.space_group_name_H-M   'P 1'
#
loop_
_entity.id
_entity.type
_entity.pdbx_description
1 polymer ?
#
loop_
_entity_poly.entity_id
_entity_poly.type
_entity_poly.pdbx_seq_one_letter_code
_entity_poly.pdbx_strand_id
1 'polypeptide(L)' 'MGNVTDFPGVTRLPSDPARVIEHAAQAGLASVVIIGFKEDGSEYFRSSEADGGAALWHLERAKHKLITMPEKFSG' A
#
# COMPACT_ATOMS: atom_id res chain seq x y z
N MET A 1 9.68 23.22 -12.78
CA MET A 1 8.60 22.24 -12.53
C MET A 1 8.73 21.15 -13.57
N GLY A 2 9.48 20.09 -13.26
CA GLY A 2 9.61 18.94 -14.16
C GLY A 2 8.33 18.12 -14.11
N ASN A 3 7.80 17.73 -15.27
CA ASN A 3 6.67 16.80 -15.37
C ASN A 3 7.09 15.46 -14.76
N VAL A 4 6.79 15.24 -13.48
CA VAL A 4 6.97 13.95 -12.83
C VAL A 4 5.76 13.10 -13.23
N THR A 5 5.91 12.31 -14.29
CA THR A 5 4.94 11.28 -14.65
C THR A 5 4.99 10.16 -13.61
N ASP A 6 3.87 9.93 -12.92
CA ASP A 6 3.70 8.83 -11.99
C ASP A 6 3.87 7.48 -12.72
N PHE A 7 4.78 6.64 -12.23
CA PHE A 7 4.94 5.27 -12.73
C PHE A 7 3.88 4.38 -12.07
N PRO A 8 2.91 3.83 -12.81
CA PRO A 8 1.83 3.02 -12.24
C PRO A 8 2.26 1.58 -11.90
N GLY A 9 3.53 1.22 -12.14
CA GLY A 9 4.07 -0.11 -11.88
C GLY A 9 4.70 -0.25 -10.50
N VAL A 10 4.97 -1.50 -10.12
CA VAL A 10 5.71 -1.84 -8.89
C VAL A 10 7.18 -1.45 -9.10
N THR A 11 7.62 -0.40 -8.41
CA THR A 11 9.01 0.07 -8.47
C THR A 11 9.87 -0.57 -7.38
N ARG A 12 11.16 -0.78 -7.68
CA ARG A 12 12.17 -1.24 -6.70
C ARG A 12 12.73 -0.10 -5.86
N LEU A 13 12.40 1.15 -6.20
CA LEU A 13 12.82 2.31 -5.44
C LEU A 13 11.79 2.64 -4.35
N PRO A 14 12.23 2.98 -3.14
CA PRO A 14 11.33 3.45 -2.10
C PRO A 14 10.59 4.69 -2.61
N SER A 15 9.26 4.68 -2.49
CA SER A 15 8.42 5.84 -2.76
C SER A 15 8.11 6.54 -1.46
N ASP A 16 7.95 7.87 -1.52
CA ASP A 16 7.50 8.66 -0.38
C ASP A 16 6.15 8.12 0.12
N PRO A 17 6.03 7.71 1.41
CA PRO A 17 4.77 7.23 1.99
C PRO A 17 3.59 8.18 1.77
N ALA A 18 3.82 9.49 1.77
CA ALA A 18 2.77 10.48 1.53
C ALA A 18 2.17 10.34 0.12
N ARG A 19 3.01 10.10 -0.89
CA ARG A 19 2.58 9.89 -2.28
C ARG A 19 1.78 8.59 -2.44
N VAL A 20 2.19 7.52 -1.75
CA VAL A 20 1.47 6.24 -1.75
C VAL A 20 0.06 6.41 -1.18
N ILE A 21 -0.06 7.16 -0.08
CA ILE A 21 -1.36 7.45 0.56
C ILE A 21 -2.23 8.34 -0.35
N GLU A 22 -1.66 9.36 -0.99
CA GLU A 22 -2.38 10.23 -1.93
C GLU A 22 -2.93 9.43 -3.12
N HIS A 23 -2.13 8.54 -3.70
CA HIS A 23 -2.58 7.66 -4.77
C HIS A 23 -3.69 6.72 -4.31
N ALA A 24 -3.58 6.15 -3.10
CA ALA A 24 -4.63 5.30 -2.54
C ALA A 24 -5.94 6.06 -2.33
N ALA A 25 -5.88 7.32 -1.90
CA ALA A 25 -7.06 8.17 -1.73
C ALA A 25 -7.78 8.45 -3.06
N GLN A 26 -7.04 8.50 -4.17
CA GLN A 26 -7.59 8.73 -5.51
C GLN A 26 -8.02 7.44 -6.24
N ALA A 27 -7.73 6.27 -5.67
CA ALA A 27 -7.97 4.97 -6.31
C ALA A 27 -9.42 4.43 -6.20
N GLY A 28 -10.35 5.20 -5.62
CA GLY A 28 -11.76 4.79 -5.49
C GLY A 28 -11.96 3.55 -4.62
N LEU A 29 -11.13 3.39 -3.58
CA LEU A 29 -11.17 2.23 -2.69
C LEU A 29 -12.45 2.21 -1.84
N ALA A 30 -13.13 1.07 -1.80
CA ALA A 30 -14.28 0.86 -0.91
C ALA A 30 -13.85 0.58 0.55
N SER A 31 -12.63 0.09 0.74
CA SER A 31 -12.06 -0.26 2.03
C SER A 31 -10.54 -0.19 1.98
N VAL A 32 -9.92 0.22 3.09
CA VAL A 32 -8.47 0.36 3.23
C VAL A 32 -7.98 -0.11 4.60
N VAL A 33 -6.89 -0.85 4.59
CA VAL A 33 -6.08 -1.15 5.79
C VAL A 33 -4.69 -0.59 5.54
N ILE A 34 -4.22 0.28 6.43
CA ILE A 34 -2.92 0.95 6.37
C ILE A 34 -2.03 0.36 7.46
N ILE A 35 -0.88 -0.16 7.04
CA ILE A 35 0.21 -0.59 7.91
C ILE A 35 1.45 0.19 7.49
N GLY A 36 2.17 0.74 8.46
CA GLY A 36 3.42 1.43 8.21
C GLY A 36 4.21 1.67 9.50
N PHE A 37 5.24 2.49 9.38
CA PHE A 37 6.05 2.96 10.49
C PHE A 37 6.01 4.49 10.52
N LYS A 38 5.98 5.06 11.73
CA LYS A 38 6.17 6.50 11.92
C LYS A 38 7.66 6.84 11.88
N GLU A 39 7.94 8.14 11.84
CA GLU A 39 9.33 8.66 11.87
C GLU A 39 10.10 8.22 13.12
N ASP A 40 9.41 7.96 14.24
CA ASP A 40 10.00 7.45 15.49
C ASP A 40 10.25 5.92 15.49
N GLY A 41 9.95 5.25 14.38
CA GLY A 41 10.07 3.79 14.24
C GLY A 41 8.93 2.99 14.88
N SER A 42 7.94 3.62 15.50
CA SER A 42 6.76 2.93 16.02
C SER A 42 5.85 2.47 14.88
N GLU A 43 5.22 1.31 15.07
CA GLU A 43 4.24 0.79 14.14
C GLU A 43 2.97 1.66 14.09
N TYR A 44 2.45 1.84 12.89
CA TYR A 44 1.17 2.48 12.64
C TYR A 44 0.21 1.47 12.00
N PHE A 45 -0.96 1.34 12.60
CA PHE A 45 -2.06 0.54 12.08
C PHE A 45 -3.35 1.36 12.09
N ARG A 46 -4.06 1.40 10.96
CA ARG A 46 -5.41 1.95 10.87
C ARG A 46 -6.21 1.23 9.78
N SER A 47 -7.49 0.99 10.05
CA SER A 47 -8.43 0.36 9.12
C SER A 47 -9.67 1.24 8.95
N SER A 48 -10.25 1.26 7.74
CA SER A 48 -11.60 1.80 7.53
C SER A 48 -12.70 0.80 7.88
N GLU A 49 -12.37 -0.49 8.01
CA GLU A 49 -13.29 -1.52 8.47
C GLU A 49 -13.51 -1.44 9.98
N ALA A 50 -14.79 -1.46 10.38
CA ALA A 50 -15.17 -1.54 11.79
C ALA A 50 -15.00 -2.96 12.36
N ASP A 51 -15.07 -3.99 11.50
CA ASP A 51 -14.87 -5.38 11.88
C ASP A 51 -13.39 -5.78 11.73
N GLY A 52 -12.78 -6.15 12.86
CA GLY A 52 -11.41 -6.66 12.89
C GLY A 52 -11.22 -7.95 12.08
N GLY A 53 -12.27 -8.77 11.92
CA GLY A 53 -12.24 -9.98 11.09
C GLY A 53 -12.08 -9.65 9.61
N ALA A 54 -12.85 -8.67 9.11
CA ALA A 54 -12.74 -8.18 7.74
C ALA A 54 -11.36 -7.56 7.48
N ALA A 55 -10.87 -6.72 8.40
CA ALA A 55 -9.54 -6.12 8.31
C ALA A 55 -8.43 -7.19 8.25
N LEU A 56 -8.49 -8.21 9.12
CA LEU A 56 -7.53 -9.31 9.14
C LEU A 56 -7.57 -10.10 7.82
N TRP A 57 -8.77 -10.38 7.30
CA TRP A 57 -8.91 -11.09 6.02
C TRP A 57 -8.31 -10.31 4.85
N HIS A 58 -8.46 -8.99 4.82
CA HIS A 58 -7.80 -8.14 3.82
C HIS A 58 -6.28 -8.26 3.88
N LEU A 59 -5.71 -8.28 5.08
CA LEU A 59 -4.27 -8.45 5.27
C LEU A 59 -3.77 -9.81 4.78
N GLU A 60 -4.47 -10.89 5.13
CA GLU A 60 -4.09 -12.24 4.72
C GLU A 60 -4.09 -12.38 3.19
N ARG A 61 -5.10 -11.81 2.52
CA ARG A 61 -5.17 -11.78 1.05
C ARG A 61 -4.05 -10.94 0.43
N ALA A 62 -3.75 -9.77 1.00
CA ALA A 62 -2.68 -8.90 0.51
C ALA A 62 -1.31 -9.57 0.66
N LYS A 63 -1.04 -10.19 1.82
CA LYS A 63 0.16 -10.99 2.09
C LYS A 63 0.31 -12.14 1.09
N HIS A 64 -0.77 -12.90 0.86
CA HIS A 64 -0.76 -13.99 -0.11
C HIS A 64 -0.42 -13.49 -1.53
N LYS A 65 -1.00 -12.37 -1.96
CA LYS A 65 -0.69 -11.75 -3.25
C LYS A 65 0.77 -11.33 -3.36
N LEU A 66 1.36 -10.78 -2.29
CA LEU A 66 2.77 -10.38 -2.27
C LEU A 66 3.71 -11.59 -2.37
N ILE A 67 3.43 -12.66 -1.61
CA ILE A 67 4.24 -13.89 -1.63
C ILE A 67 4.15 -14.62 -2.98
N THR A 68 2.97 -14.62 -3.60
CA THR A 68 2.72 -15.29 -4.88
C THR A 68 3.09 -14.42 -6.09
N MET A 69 3.58 -13.21 -5.88
CA MET A 69 3.98 -12.31 -6.96
C MET A 69 5.25 -12.87 -7.62
N PRO A 70 5.21 -13.27 -8.91
CA PRO A 70 6.40 -13.79 -9.57
C PRO A 70 7.46 -12.68 -9.74
N GLU A 71 8.74 -12.98 -9.48
CA GLU A 71 9.88 -12.04 -9.54
C GLU A 71 10.12 -11.34 -10.90
N LYS A 72 9.30 -11.59 -11.93
CA LYS A 72 9.49 -11.02 -13.26
C LYS A 72 8.74 -9.71 -13.43
N PHE A 73 9.40 -8.61 -13.06
CA PHE A 73 9.14 -7.30 -13.63
C PHE A 73 10.48 -6.61 -13.91
N SER A 74 11.04 -6.95 -15.08
CA SER A 74 12.09 -6.20 -15.76
C SER A 74 11.60 -6.03 -17.20
N GLY A 75 11.20 -4.81 -17.54
CA GLY A 75 10.75 -4.38 -18.86
C GLY A 75 10.71 -2.86 -18.88
#